data_AF-A6N1R7-F1
#
_entry.id   AF-A6N1R7-F1
#
_cell.length_a   1.000
_cell.length_b   1.000
_cell.length_c   1.000
_cell.angle_alpha   90.00
_cell.angle_beta   90.00
_cell.angle_gamma   90.00
#
_symmetry.space_group_name_H-M   'P 1'
#
loop_
_entity.id
_entity.type
_entity.pdbx_description
1 polymer ?
#
loop_
_entity_poly.entity_id
_entity_poly.type
_entity_poly.pdbx_seq_one_letter_code
_entity_poly.pdbx_strand_id
1 'polypeptide(L)' 'GLAQIAQQVQNLTGAKNVRVKTRIDPELIAGFTIQYGRDGSSLIDMSVRKQIEEITSEFEMPAVTLDV' A
#
# COMPACT_ATOMS: atom_id res chain seq x y z
N GLY A 1 6.93 1.91 13.89
CA GLY A 1 8.37 1.68 13.63
C GLY A 1 8.61 0.33 12.95
N LEU A 2 9.80 0.07 12.39
CA LEU A 2 10.08 -1.16 11.60
C LEU A 2 9.80 -2.47 12.36
N ALA A 3 10.01 -2.49 13.68
CA ALA A 3 9.70 -3.66 14.51
C ALA A 3 8.20 -3.99 14.55
N GLN A 4 7.33 -2.97 14.58
CA GLN A 4 5.87 -3.16 14.54
C GLN A 4 5.42 -3.70 13.18
N ILE A 5 6.04 -3.19 12.09
CA ILE A 5 5.78 -3.69 10.73
C ILE A 5 6.18 -5.17 10.63
N ALA A 6 7.37 -5.53 11.13
CA ALA A 6 7.82 -6.92 11.15
C ALA A 6 6.86 -7.83 11.94
N GLN A 7 6.41 -7.38 13.11
CA GLN A 7 5.45 -8.13 13.94
C GLN A 7 4.11 -8.31 13.22
N GLN A 8 3.62 -7.26 12.55
CA GLN A 8 2.35 -7.33 11.82
C GLN A 8 2.44 -8.28 10.62
N VAL A 9 3.54 -8.24 9.86
CA VAL A 9 3.81 -9.20 8.78
C VAL A 9 3.92 -10.62 9.33
N GLN A 10 4.55 -10.80 10.49
CA GLN A 10 4.65 -12.10 11.16
C GLN A 10 3.26 -12.66 11.48
N ASN A 11 2.38 -11.84 12.05
CA ASN A 11 1.02 -12.23 12.41
C ASN A 11 0.17 -12.56 11.17
N LEU A 12 0.31 -11.79 10.08
CA LEU A 12 -0.43 -12.02 8.83
C LEU A 12 0.03 -13.27 8.08
N THR A 13 1.32 -13.59 8.13
CA THR A 13 1.91 -14.69 7.35
C THR A 13 2.07 -15.98 8.14
N GLY A 14 2.02 -15.93 9.47
CA GLY A 14 2.36 -17.06 10.35
C GLY A 14 3.85 -17.43 10.32
N ALA A 15 4.72 -16.58 9.74
CA ALA A 15 6.14 -16.86 9.64
C ALA A 15 6.80 -16.88 11.02
N LYS A 16 7.69 -17.86 11.29
CA LYS A 16 8.44 -17.88 12.56
C LYS A 16 9.46 -16.75 12.66
N ASN A 17 10.03 -16.33 11.54
CA ASN A 17 11.01 -15.25 11.45
C ASN A 17 10.70 -14.37 10.23
N VAL A 18 10.83 -13.05 10.39
CA VAL A 18 10.66 -12.07 9.31
C VAL A 18 11.95 -11.29 9.17
N ARG A 19 12.46 -11.20 7.94
CA ARG A 19 13.61 -10.35 7.60
C ARG A 19 13.12 -9.15 6.81
N VAL A 20 13.25 -7.96 7.40
CA VAL A 20 12.87 -6.71 6.74
C VAL A 20 14.05 -6.18 5.94
N LYS A 21 13.78 -5.77 4.69
CA LYS A 21 14.72 -4.99 3.87
C LYS A 21 14.02 -3.69 3.49
N THR A 22 14.65 -2.56 3.76
CA THR A 22 14.15 -1.25 3.38
C THR A 22 14.72 -0.86 2.02
N ARG A 23 13.88 -0.26 1.17
CA ARG A 23 14.25 0.36 -0.10
C ARG A 23 13.55 1.71 -0.16
N ILE A 24 14.25 2.73 -0.64
CA ILE A 24 13.65 4.03 -0.92
C ILE A 24 13.05 3.95 -2.32
N ASP A 25 11.77 4.27 -2.42
CA ASP A 25 11.05 4.39 -3.68
C ASP A 25 10.76 5.88 -3.94
N PRO A 26 11.39 6.50 -4.95
CA PRO A 26 11.21 7.92 -5.24
C PRO A 26 9.83 8.24 -5.83
N GLU A 27 9.10 7.24 -6.34
CA GLU A 27 7.76 7.44 -6.92
C GLU A 27 6.66 7.37 -5.85
N LEU A 28 7.00 6.94 -4.64
CA LEU A 28 6.05 6.80 -3.55
C LEU A 28 5.78 8.15 -2.88
N ILE A 29 4.54 8.62 -2.98
CA ILE A 29 4.10 9.84 -2.31
C ILE A 29 3.79 9.52 -0.85
N ALA A 30 4.80 9.71 0.00
CA ALA A 30 4.77 9.48 1.45
C ALA A 30 4.27 8.08 1.88
N GLY A 31 4.29 7.81 3.18
CA GLY A 31 3.93 6.50 3.72
C GLY A 31 4.95 5.41 3.37
N PHE A 32 4.47 4.17 3.24
CA PHE A 32 5.30 3.02 2.90
C PHE A 32 4.48 1.91 2.23
N THR A 33 5.17 1.07 1.46
CA THR A 33 4.66 -0.19 0.95
C THR A 33 5.40 -1.36 1.60
N ILE A 34 4.70 -2.48 1.80
CA ILE A 34 5.28 -3.72 2.30
C ILE A 34 5.03 -4.79 1.26
N GLN A 35 6.11 -5.34 0.72
CA GLN A 35 6.06 -6.51 -0.13
C GLN A 35 6.49 -7.75 0.65
N TYR A 36 5.68 -8.80 0.62
CA TYR A 36 5.92 -10.06 1.34
C TYR A 36 5.36 -11.26 0.58
N GLY A 37 5.55 -12.47 1.13
CA GLY A 37 5.18 -13.71 0.45
C GLY A 37 6.25 -14.20 -0.51
N ARG A 38 5.95 -15.27 -1.25
CA ARG A 38 6.89 -15.86 -2.21
C ARG A 38 7.13 -14.87 -3.33
N ASP A 39 8.40 -14.48 -3.53
CA ASP A 39 8.82 -13.54 -4.58
C ASP A 39 8.08 -12.19 -4.56
N GLY A 40 7.57 -11.78 -3.39
CA GLY A 40 6.82 -10.53 -3.26
C GLY A 40 5.40 -10.58 -3.82
N SER A 41 4.79 -11.76 -3.83
CA SER A 41 3.42 -12.02 -4.29
C SER A 41 2.34 -11.18 -3.61
N SER A 42 2.63 -10.60 -2.44
CA SER A 42 1.67 -9.84 -1.65
C SER A 42 2.21 -8.44 -1.39
N LEU A 43 1.33 -7.45 -1.52
CA LEU A 43 1.63 -6.03 -1.33
C LEU A 43 0.60 -5.41 -0.37
N ILE A 44 1.10 -4.73 0.65
CA ILE A 44 0.31 -3.79 1.45
C ILE A 44 0.80 -2.39 1.09
N ASP A 45 -0.08 -1.57 0.55
CA ASP A 45 0.20 -0.18 0.22
C ASP A 45 -0.52 0.74 1.20
N MET A 46 0.26 1.52 1.97
CA MET A 46 -0.20 2.53 2.93
C MET A 46 0.29 3.93 2.52
N SER A 47 0.54 4.14 1.24
CA SER A 47 0.96 5.43 0.68
C SER A 47 -0.21 6.40 0.54
N VAL A 48 0.11 7.69 0.48
CA VAL A 48 -0.89 8.74 0.24
C VAL A 48 -1.43 8.66 -1.19
N ARG A 49 -0.63 8.16 -2.14
CA ARG A 49 -1.06 7.89 -3.52
C ARG A 49 -2.33 7.03 -3.53
N LYS A 50 -2.30 5.87 -2.85
CA LYS A 50 -3.45 4.97 -2.79
C LYS A 50 -4.68 5.67 -2.20
N GLN A 51 -4.50 6.48 -1.15
CA GLN A 51 -5.62 7.21 -0.55
C GLN A 51 -6.25 8.21 -1.53
N ILE A 52 -5.44 8.90 -2.35
CA ILE A 52 -5.94 9.81 -3.40
C ILE A 52 -6.67 9.02 -4.50
N GLU A 53 -6.14 7.87 -4.91
CA GLU A 53 -6.76 7.00 -5.91
C GLU A 53 -8.10 6.45 -5.42
N GLU A 54 -8.19 6.01 -4.16
CA GLU A 54 -9.42 5.56 -3.52
C GLU A 54 -10.48 6.67 -3.49
N ILE A 55 -10.10 7.89 -3.06
CA ILE A 55 -10.99 9.05 -3.09
C ILE A 55 -11.44 9.33 -4.54
N THR A 56 -10.51 9.38 -5.49
CA THR A 56 -10.86 9.66 -6.89
C THR A 56 -11.81 8.61 -7.46
N SER A 57 -11.64 7.33 -7.12
CA SER A 57 -12.53 6.26 -7.55
C SER A 57 -13.93 6.37 -6.97
N GLU A 58 -14.06 6.90 -5.75
CA GLU A 58 -15.37 7.20 -5.14
C GLU A 58 -16.03 8.43 -5.77
N PHE A 59 -15.22 9.39 -6.24
CA PHE A 59 -15.64 10.64 -6.85
C PHE A 59 -15.66 10.62 -8.39
N GLU A 60 -15.59 9.45 -9.05
CA GLU A 60 -15.96 9.30 -10.47
C GLU A 60 -17.46 9.58 -10.63
N MET A 61 -17.82 10.87 -10.50
CA MET A 61 -19.11 11.39 -10.89
C MET A 61 -19.20 11.26 -12.41
N PRO A 62 -20.28 10.68 -12.97
CA PRO A 62 -20.50 10.77 -14.40
C PRO A 62 -20.49 12.26 -14.76
N ALA A 63 -19.64 12.64 -15.71
CA ALA A 63 -19.60 13.99 -16.23
C ALA A 63 -21.04 14.38 -16.54
N VAL A 64 -21.59 15.36 -15.81
CA VAL A 64 -22.91 15.89 -16.09
C VAL A 64 -22.78 16.57 -17.45
N THR A 65 -23.18 15.85 -18.50
CA THR A 65 -23.36 16.42 -19.83
C THR A 65 -24.53 17.37 -19.70
N LEU A 66 -24.23 18.65 -19.55
CA LEU A 66 -25.22 19.69 -19.76
C LEU A 66 -25.52 19.71 -21.25
N ASP A 67 -26.52 18.95 -21.66
CA ASP A 67 -27.13 19.09 -22.96
C ASP A 67 -27.81 20.46 -23.00
N VAL A 68 -27.20 21.40 -23.72
CA VAL A 68 -27.71 22.75 -24.00
C VAL A 68 -28.33 22.80 -25.38
#